data_AF-A0A2R5FHP5-F1
#
_entry.id   AF-A0A2R5FHP5-F1
#
_cell.length_a   1.000
_cell.length_b   1.000
_cell.length_c   1.000
_cell.angle_alpha   90.00
_cell.angle_beta   90.00
_cell.angle_gamma   90.00
#
_symmetry.space_group_name_H-M   'P 1'
#
loop_
_entity.id
_entity.type
_entity.pdbx_description
1 polymer ?
#
loop_
_entity_poly.entity_id
_entity_poly.type
_entity_poly.pdbx_seq_one_letter_code
_entity_poly.pdbx_strand_id
1 'polypeptide(L)' 'MHLVLWTLYPIVWILSPECFNAFGQGGETMSYTLLDIASKIGFGFLSLNTLRNLEQAGESVNESEALYK' A
#
# COMPACT_ATOMS: atom_id res chain seq x y z
N MET A 1 2.96 0.80 -5.86
CA MET A 1 3.07 1.89 -4.86
C MET A 1 2.37 3.16 -5.32
N HIS A 2 2.97 3.91 -6.26
CA HIS A 2 2.40 5.16 -6.78
C HIS A 2 0.97 4.97 -7.33
N LEU A 3 0.73 3.92 -8.13
CA LEU A 3 -0.58 3.60 -8.70
C LEU A 3 -1.66 3.22 -7.68
N VAL A 4 -1.31 2.61 -6.55
CA VAL A 4 -2.29 2.19 -5.53
C VAL A 4 -2.79 3.43 -4.77
N LEU A 5 -1.88 4.32 -4.37
CA LEU A 5 -2.25 5.60 -3.75
C LEU A 5 -3.06 6.47 -4.72
N TRP A 6 -2.63 6.52 -5.99
CA TRP A 6 -3.29 7.31 -7.03
C TRP A 6 -4.66 6.78 -7.43
N THR A 7 -4.94 5.50 -7.25
CA THR A 7 -6.28 4.92 -7.52
C THR A 7 -7.20 5.01 -6.30
N LEU A 8 -6.66 4.96 -5.07
CA LEU A 8 -7.46 5.17 -3.85
C LEU A 8 -7.90 6.63 -3.66
N TYR A 9 -7.08 7.60 -4.08
CA TYR A 9 -7.41 9.03 -3.97
C TYR A 9 -8.73 9.41 -4.68
N PRO A 10 -8.97 9.07 -5.96
CA PRO A 10 -10.24 9.35 -6.63
C PRO A 10 -11.41 8.55 -6.05
N ILE A 11 -11.19 7.36 -5.47
CA ILE A 11 -12.25 6.59 -4.79
C ILE A 11 -12.75 7.35 -3.55
N VAL A 12 -11.84 7.86 -2.70
CA VAL A 12 -12.23 8.67 -1.54
C VAL A 12 -12.86 9.98 -1.97
N TRP A 13 -12.33 10.62 -3.02
CA TRP A 13 -12.90 11.85 -3.55
C TRP A 13 -14.35 11.67 -4.06
N ILE A 14 -14.65 10.54 -4.73
CA ILE A 14 -16.02 10.20 -5.17
C ILE A 14 -16.95 9.89 -3.98
N LEU A 15 -16.42 9.32 -2.89
CA LEU A 15 -17.21 9.08 -1.67
C LEU A 15 -17.38 10.33 -0.78
N SER A 16 -16.68 11.43 -1.09
CA SER A 16 -16.73 12.67 -0.31
C SER A 16 -18.09 13.39 -0.42
N PRO A 17 -18.44 14.27 0.55
CA PRO A 17 -19.72 14.97 0.60
C PRO A 17 -20.03 15.76 -0.66
N GLU A 18 -18.99 16.29 -1.31
CA GLU A 18 -19.04 17.07 -2.54
C GLU A 18 -19.59 16.29 -3.76
N CYS A 19 -19.58 14.95 -3.73
CA CYS A 19 -20.06 14.12 -4.83
C CYS A 19 -21.40 13.41 -4.54
N PHE A 20 -21.58 12.84 -3.34
CA PHE A 20 -22.77 12.06 -2.98
C PHE A 20 -23.50 12.50 -1.70
N ASN A 21 -22.96 13.47 -0.94
CA ASN A 21 -23.51 13.91 0.36
C ASN A 21 -23.83 12.75 1.33
N ALA A 22 -23.08 11.65 1.24
CA ALA A 22 -23.28 10.46 2.06
C ALA A 22 -22.69 10.59 3.48
N PHE A 23 -21.75 11.52 3.66
CA PHE A 23 -21.05 11.79 4.91
C PHE A 23 -21.04 13.31 5.16
N GLY A 24 -21.33 13.77 6.38
CA GLY A 24 -21.13 15.18 6.75
C GLY A 24 -19.63 15.52 6.91
N GLN A 25 -19.29 16.77 7.20
CA GLN A 25 -17.90 17.27 7.32
C GLN A 25 -16.98 16.39 8.20
N GLY A 26 -17.50 15.80 9.27
CA GLY A 26 -16.76 14.87 10.11
C GLY A 26 -16.43 13.53 9.44
N GLY A 27 -17.32 13.03 8.57
CA GLY A 27 -17.12 11.78 7.84
C GLY A 27 -16.06 11.89 6.76
N GLU A 28 -15.94 13.04 6.07
CA GLU A 28 -14.85 13.30 5.13
C GLU A 28 -13.47 13.21 5.80
N THR A 29 -13.33 13.85 6.97
CA THR A 29 -12.10 13.81 7.76
C THR A 29 -11.78 12.37 8.20
N MET A 30 -12.78 11.61 8.61
CA MET A 30 -12.63 10.20 9.01
C MET A 30 -12.21 9.32 7.82
N SER A 31 -12.78 9.54 6.63
CA SER A 31 -12.43 8.83 5.40
C SER A 31 -10.99 9.09 4.98
N TYR A 32 -10.52 10.34 4.99
CA TYR A 32 -9.12 10.65 4.70
C TYR A 32 -8.18 10.05 5.75
N THR A 33 -8.58 10.03 7.03
CA THR A 33 -7.78 9.42 8.09
C THR A 33 -7.67 7.90 7.91
N LEU A 34 -8.78 7.23 7.60
CA LEU A 34 -8.81 5.80 7.25
C LEU A 34 -7.96 5.50 6.02
N LEU A 35 -8.02 6.38 5.01
CA LEU A 35 -7.20 6.28 3.82
C LEU A 35 -5.71 6.34 4.16
N ASP A 36 -5.32 7.30 5.01
CA ASP A 36 -3.92 7.50 5.41
C ASP A 36 -3.42 6.28 6.18
N ILE A 37 -4.22 5.75 7.12
CA ILE A 37 -3.89 4.51 7.86
C ILE A 37 -3.77 3.31 6.91
N ALA A 38 -4.75 3.08 6.05
CA ALA A 38 -4.74 1.98 5.09
C ALA A 38 -3.53 2.06 4.14
N SER A 39 -3.17 3.28 3.74
CA SER A 39 -1.99 3.51 2.90
C SER A 39 -0.69 3.17 3.62
N LYS A 40 -0.52 3.60 4.88
CA LYS A 40 0.69 3.32 5.66
C LYS A 40 0.84 1.83 5.96
N ILE A 41 -0.25 1.15 6.34
CA ILE A 41 -0.24 -0.29 6.62
C ILE A 41 0.00 -1.09 5.33
N GLY A 42 -0.69 -0.73 4.24
CA GLY A 42 -0.53 -1.39 2.94
C GLY A 42 0.89 -1.29 2.41
N PHE A 43 1.53 -0.12 2.52
CA PHE A 43 2.93 0.05 2.16
C PHE A 43 3.87 -0.72 3.09
N GLY A 44 3.60 -0.75 4.40
CA GLY A 44 4.38 -1.53 5.35
C GLY A 44 4.39 -3.02 4.99
N PHE A 45 3.22 -3.61 4.75
CA PHE A 45 3.09 -5.01 4.34
C PHE A 45 3.77 -5.30 3.00
N LEU A 46 3.58 -4.43 2.01
CA LEU A 46 4.18 -4.65 0.70
C LEU A 46 5.71 -4.47 0.72
N SER A 47 6.24 -3.57 1.56
CA SER A 47 7.68 -3.42 1.80
C SER A 47 8.27 -4.68 2.44
N LEU A 48 7.63 -5.19 3.50
CA LEU A 48 8.06 -6.43 4.16
C LEU A 48 8.03 -7.64 3.23
N ASN A 49 6.98 -7.76 2.40
CA ASN A 49 6.89 -8.83 1.42
C ASN A 49 7.98 -8.71 0.33
N THR A 50 8.29 -7.48 -0.10
CA THR A 50 9.36 -7.24 -1.08
C THR A 50 10.73 -7.62 -0.51
N LEU A 51 11.02 -7.17 0.71
CA LEU A 51 12.26 -7.52 1.42
C LEU A 51 12.42 -9.04 1.57
N ARG A 52 11.37 -9.73 1.99
CA ARG A 52 11.40 -11.19 2.14
C ARG A 52 11.65 -11.93 0.82
N ASN A 53 11.05 -11.47 -0.28
CA ASN A 53 11.30 -12.06 -1.60
C ASN A 53 12.75 -11.80 -2.07
N LEU A 54 13.30 -10.62 -1.79
CA LEU A 54 14.70 -10.30 -2.11
C LEU A 54 15.69 -11.12 -1.28
N GLU A 55 15.39 -11.35 0.00
CA GLU A 55 16.19 -12.19 0.89
C GLU A 55 16.23 -13.65 0.41
N GLN A 56 15.07 -14.23 0.08
CA GLN A 56 14.99 -15.57 -0.50
C GLN A 56 15.70 -15.68 -1.86
N ALA A 57 15.56 -14.66 -2.71
CA ALA A 57 16.29 -14.62 -3.97
C ALA A 57 17.81 -14.56 -3.74
N GLY A 58 18.26 -13.78 -2.76
CA GLY A 58 19.67 -13.69 -2.37
C GLY A 58 20.25 -15.00 -1.85
N GLU A 59 19.52 -15.72 -0.99
CA GLU A 59 19.92 -17.06 -0.52
C GLU A 59 20.07 -18.05 -1.68
N SER A 60 19.12 -18.06 -2.62
CA SER A 60 19.17 -18.96 -3.78
C SER A 60 20.36 -18.71 -4.71
N VAL A 61 20.79 -17.45 -4.86
CA VAL A 61 21.96 -17.06 -5.65
C VAL A 61 23.25 -17.52 -4.97
N ASN A 62 23.34 -17.37 -3.65
CA ASN A 62 24.53 -17.77 -2.89
C ASN A 62 24.74 -19.29 -2.88
N GLU A 63 23.66 -20.09 -2.75
CA GLU A 63 23.73 -21.56 -2.88
C GLU A 63 24.19 -22.00 -4.27
N SER A 64 23.72 -21.33 -5.33
CA SER A 64 24.13 -21.68 -6.69
C SER A 64 25.59 -21.31 -6.95
N GLU A 65 26.11 -20.19 -6.44
CA GLU A 65 27.55 -19.89 -6.51
C GLU A 65 28.41 -20.90 -5.73
N ALA A 66 27.93 -21.43 -4.61
CA ALA A 66 28.64 -22.44 -3.83
C ALA A 66 28.71 -23.80 -4.52
N LEU A 67 27.71 -24.19 -5.30
CA LEU A 67 27.67 -25.48 -6.02
C LEU A 67 28.63 -25.52 -7.22
N TYR A 68 28.93 -24.36 -7.81
CA TYR A 68 29.86 -24.24 -8.93
C TYR A 68 31.33 -24.02 -8.52
N LYS A 69 31.62 -23.90 -7.22
CA LYS A 69 32.98 -23.84 -6.67
C LYS A 69 33.47 -25.21 -6.21
#